data_AF-A0A7S3PKH2-F1
#
_entry.id   AF-A0A7S3PKH2-F1
#
_cell.length_a   1.000
_cell.length_b   1.000
_cell.length_c   1.000
_cell.angle_alpha   90.00
_cell.angle_beta   90.00
_cell.angle_gamma   90.00
#
_symmetry.space_group_name_H-M   'P 1'
#
loop_
_entity.id
_entity.type
_entity.pdbx_description
1 polymer ?
#
loop_
_entity_poly.entity_id
_entity_poly.type
_entity_poly.pdbx_seq_one_letter_code
_entity_poly.pdbx_strand_id
1 'polypeptide(L)'
;RIGSFAPAAMLVDAVDAMDNDDPKADENIRAVKEEGGLVEAVRDCINAACSEFEISRQKVLLRAAALGKAFCDNRQDQSGMSEQFLNACNTLRSLNVLRHRSIGIPLTVTQYDCMTPMQVIQRLITRNHHFLAQKLCKYLRLPLSVERKVLEHWACKKVEKRGTIPVMVLNSDLGDNANSKLNLSPRNNINQDI
;
A
#
# COMPACT_ATOMS: atom_id res chain seq x y z
N ARG A 1 -7.13 -18.05 -26.76
CA ARG A 1 -6.55 -16.84 -26.14
C ARG A 1 -5.36 -16.46 -27.01
N ILE A 2 -5.41 -15.33 -27.72
CA ILE A 2 -4.22 -14.85 -28.43
C ILE A 2 -3.37 -14.18 -27.33
N GLY A 3 -2.28 -14.84 -26.94
CA GLY A 3 -1.35 -14.31 -25.93
C GLY A 3 -0.57 -13.12 -26.50
N SER A 4 -0.21 -12.18 -25.63
CA SER A 4 0.74 -11.13 -26.01
C SER A 4 2.15 -11.71 -25.92
N PHE A 5 2.95 -11.52 -26.96
CA PHE A 5 4.38 -11.89 -26.96
C PHE A 5 5.26 -10.77 -26.38
N ALA A 6 4.67 -9.76 -25.73
CA ALA A 6 5.46 -8.74 -25.05
C ALA A 6 6.24 -9.35 -23.88
N PRO A 7 7.53 -9.01 -23.67
CA PRO A 7 8.35 -9.60 -22.61
C PRO A 7 7.73 -9.53 -21.21
N ALA A 8 7.08 -8.42 -20.86
CA ALA A 8 6.39 -8.26 -19.58
C ALA A 8 5.17 -9.20 -19.45
N ALA A 9 4.43 -9.43 -20.54
CA ALA A 9 3.32 -10.36 -20.56
C ALA A 9 3.81 -11.81 -20.42
N MET A 10 4.93 -12.16 -21.05
CA MET A 10 5.56 -13.47 -20.89
C MET A 10 6.03 -13.71 -19.45
N LEU A 11 6.52 -12.69 -18.73
CA LEU A 11 6.83 -12.83 -17.30
C LEU A 11 5.57 -13.08 -16.45
N VAL A 12 4.45 -12.47 -16.79
CA VAL A 12 3.16 -12.72 -16.11
C VAL A 12 2.68 -14.14 -16.41
N ASP A 13 2.71 -14.55 -17.67
CA ASP A 13 2.37 -15.92 -18.09
C ASP A 13 3.30 -16.96 -17.43
N ALA A 14 4.57 -16.62 -17.22
CA ALA A 14 5.50 -17.46 -16.47
C ALA A 14 5.09 -17.61 -15.00
N VAL A 15 4.65 -16.55 -14.32
CA VAL A 15 4.11 -16.64 -12.95
C VAL A 15 2.87 -17.53 -12.90
N ASP A 16 1.95 -17.36 -13.85
CA ASP A 16 0.75 -18.19 -13.92
C ASP A 16 1.12 -19.67 -14.21
N ALA A 17 2.08 -19.92 -15.09
CA ALA A 17 2.58 -21.27 -15.36
C ALA A 17 3.26 -21.89 -14.13
N MET A 18 4.06 -21.12 -13.38
CA MET A 18 4.69 -21.57 -12.13
C MET A 18 3.65 -21.98 -11.09
N ASP A 19 2.56 -21.21 -10.95
CA ASP A 19 1.48 -21.52 -10.01
C ASP A 19 0.72 -22.80 -10.38
N ASN A 20 0.84 -23.27 -11.63
CA ASN A 20 0.22 -24.49 -12.15
C ASN A 20 1.21 -25.64 -12.36
N ASP A 21 2.46 -25.51 -11.90
CA ASP A 21 3.55 -26.47 -12.15
C ASP A 21 3.75 -26.79 -13.66
N ASP A 22 3.46 -25.82 -14.54
CA ASP A 22 3.60 -25.97 -15.99
C ASP A 22 5.05 -25.66 -16.41
N PRO A 23 5.76 -26.56 -17.13
CA PRO A 23 7.12 -26.34 -17.59
C PRO A 23 7.30 -25.10 -18.48
N LYS A 24 6.22 -24.57 -19.06
CA LYS A 24 6.23 -23.30 -19.81
C LYS A 24 6.74 -22.12 -19.00
N ALA A 25 6.70 -22.20 -17.68
CA ALA A 25 7.32 -21.20 -16.81
C ALA A 25 8.80 -20.96 -17.19
N ASP A 26 9.57 -22.05 -17.28
CA ASP A 26 10.99 -22.00 -17.61
C ASP A 26 11.22 -21.53 -19.05
N GLU A 27 10.38 -21.99 -19.99
CA GLU A 27 10.43 -21.60 -21.41
C GLU A 27 10.23 -20.08 -21.57
N ASN A 28 9.20 -19.52 -20.93
CA ASN A 28 8.88 -18.10 -21.02
C ASN A 28 9.99 -17.21 -20.44
N ILE A 29 10.54 -17.58 -19.27
CA ILE A 29 11.63 -16.81 -18.65
C ILE A 29 12.90 -16.86 -19.50
N ARG A 30 13.24 -18.04 -20.03
CA ARG A 30 14.42 -18.20 -20.91
C ARG A 30 14.28 -17.39 -22.18
N ALA A 31 13.12 -17.43 -22.83
CA ALA A 31 12.86 -16.64 -24.03
C ALA A 31 13.08 -15.13 -23.78
N VAL A 32 12.50 -14.58 -22.69
CA VAL A 32 12.70 -13.17 -22.33
C VAL A 32 14.17 -12.84 -22.02
N LYS A 33 14.90 -13.78 -21.40
CA LYS A 33 16.33 -13.61 -21.06
C LYS A 33 17.22 -13.65 -22.30
N GLU A 34 17.00 -14.60 -23.20
CA GLU A 34 17.79 -14.78 -24.44
C GLU A 34 17.63 -13.60 -25.40
N GLU A 35 16.45 -12.98 -25.43
CA GLU A 35 16.20 -11.75 -26.20
C GLU A 35 16.77 -10.48 -25.54
N GLY A 36 17.34 -10.60 -24.33
CA GLY A 36 17.87 -9.45 -23.58
C GLY A 36 16.80 -8.51 -23.02
N GLY A 37 15.52 -8.90 -23.06
CA GLY A 37 14.37 -8.06 -22.68
C GLY A 37 14.09 -8.02 -21.18
N LEU A 38 14.84 -8.74 -20.34
CA LEU A 38 14.50 -8.97 -18.93
C LEU A 38 14.40 -7.67 -18.10
N VAL A 39 15.33 -6.73 -18.30
CA VAL A 39 15.35 -5.47 -17.55
C VAL A 39 14.14 -4.59 -17.90
N GLU A 40 13.80 -4.51 -19.19
CA GLU A 40 12.65 -3.75 -19.68
C GLU A 40 11.34 -4.42 -19.23
N ALA A 41 11.24 -5.75 -19.36
CA ALA A 41 10.09 -6.53 -18.93
C ALA A 41 9.77 -6.34 -17.43
N VAL A 42 10.80 -6.34 -16.58
CA VAL A 42 10.65 -6.07 -15.13
C VAL A 42 10.16 -4.65 -14.89
N ARG A 43 10.74 -3.66 -15.57
CA ARG A 43 10.34 -2.26 -15.45
C ARG A 43 8.89 -2.05 -15.89
N ASP A 44 8.48 -2.68 -16.98
CA ASP A 44 7.12 -2.62 -17.50
C ASP A 44 6.12 -3.27 -16.54
N CYS A 45 6.48 -4.42 -15.94
CA CYS A 45 5.65 -5.03 -14.88
C CYS A 45 5.48 -4.09 -13.68
N ILE A 46 6.56 -3.42 -13.24
CA ILE A 46 6.51 -2.44 -12.15
C ILE A 46 5.62 -1.24 -12.52
N ASN A 47 5.82 -0.68 -13.71
CA ASN A 47 5.04 0.46 -14.20
C ASN A 47 3.56 0.11 -14.36
N ALA A 48 3.25 -1.05 -14.93
CA ALA A 48 1.90 -1.56 -15.04
C ALA A 48 1.26 -1.72 -13.66
N ALA A 49 1.99 -2.27 -12.67
CA ALA A 49 1.49 -2.37 -11.30
C ALA A 49 1.14 -0.99 -10.71
N CYS A 50 1.98 0.03 -10.97
CA CYS A 50 1.74 1.41 -10.55
C CYS A 50 0.52 2.06 -11.23
N SER A 51 0.18 1.64 -12.45
CA SER A 51 -1.01 2.10 -13.18
C SER A 51 -2.30 1.38 -12.75
N GLU A 52 -2.19 0.22 -12.10
CA GLU A 52 -3.34 -0.57 -11.68
C GLU A 52 -3.95 -0.11 -10.35
N PHE A 53 -5.27 -0.26 -10.24
CA PHE A 53 -6.03 -0.02 -9.01
C PHE A 53 -6.46 -1.32 -8.31
N GLU A 54 -6.55 -2.42 -9.05
CA GLU A 54 -6.93 -3.71 -8.50
C GLU A 54 -5.73 -4.38 -7.80
N ILE A 55 -5.86 -4.64 -6.50
CA ILE A 55 -4.76 -5.16 -5.67
C ILE A 55 -4.29 -6.54 -6.15
N SER A 56 -5.19 -7.39 -6.63
CA SER A 56 -4.88 -8.70 -7.22
C SER A 56 -3.94 -8.56 -8.43
N ARG A 57 -4.27 -7.68 -9.38
CA ARG A 57 -3.46 -7.41 -10.58
C ARG A 57 -2.11 -6.79 -10.23
N GLN A 58 -2.07 -5.84 -9.30
CA GLN A 58 -0.82 -5.28 -8.78
C GLN A 58 0.09 -6.39 -8.21
N LYS A 59 -0.47 -7.31 -7.40
CA LYS A 59 0.29 -8.43 -6.82
C LYS A 59 0.86 -9.34 -7.90
N VAL A 60 0.07 -9.71 -8.92
CA VAL A 60 0.54 -10.55 -10.04
C VAL A 60 1.68 -9.85 -10.80
N LEU A 61 1.53 -8.58 -11.15
CA LEU A 61 2.55 -7.81 -11.86
C LEU A 61 3.85 -7.66 -11.03
N LEU A 62 3.74 -7.40 -9.73
CA LEU A 62 4.91 -7.35 -8.84
C LEU A 62 5.57 -8.72 -8.68
N ARG A 63 4.81 -9.82 -8.67
CA ARG A 63 5.39 -11.17 -8.69
C ARG A 63 6.16 -11.43 -9.98
N ALA A 64 5.62 -11.04 -11.13
CA ALA A 64 6.29 -11.16 -12.42
C ALA A 64 7.58 -10.33 -12.47
N ALA A 65 7.55 -9.10 -11.96
CA ALA A 65 8.74 -8.28 -11.80
C ALA A 65 9.78 -8.94 -10.87
N ALA A 66 9.36 -9.47 -9.71
CA ALA A 66 10.25 -10.15 -8.77
C ALA A 66 10.90 -11.40 -9.39
N LEU A 67 10.12 -12.17 -10.17
CA LEU A 67 10.61 -13.29 -10.94
C LEU A 67 11.68 -12.86 -11.93
N GLY A 68 11.37 -11.90 -12.82
CA GLY A 68 12.34 -11.40 -13.80
C GLY A 68 13.64 -10.88 -13.16
N LYS A 69 13.56 -10.17 -12.03
CA LYS A 69 14.75 -9.72 -11.28
C LYS A 69 15.64 -10.87 -10.82
N ALA A 70 15.07 -12.02 -10.47
CA ALA A 70 15.82 -13.17 -9.96
C ALA A 70 16.69 -13.85 -11.04
N PHE A 71 16.34 -13.68 -12.31
CA PHE A 71 17.05 -14.27 -13.46
C PHE A 71 18.04 -13.32 -14.15
N CYS A 72 18.20 -12.10 -13.63
CA CYS A 72 19.13 -11.11 -14.15
C CYS A 72 20.55 -11.34 -13.61
N ASP A 73 21.52 -11.53 -14.51
CA ASP A 73 22.91 -11.83 -14.13
C ASP A 73 23.73 -10.56 -13.81
N ASN A 74 23.35 -9.41 -14.38
CA ASN A 74 24.05 -8.16 -14.17
C ASN A 74 23.67 -7.54 -12.80
N ARG A 75 24.64 -7.46 -11.90
CA ARG A 75 24.46 -6.90 -10.55
C ARG A 75 24.01 -5.44 -10.54
N GLN A 76 24.49 -4.61 -11.48
CA GLN A 76 24.09 -3.20 -11.53
C GLN A 76 22.60 -3.09 -11.88
N ASP A 77 22.18 -3.77 -12.94
CA ASP A 77 20.77 -3.80 -13.36
C ASP A 77 19.88 -4.38 -12.26
N GLN A 78 20.31 -5.48 -11.63
CA GLN A 78 19.59 -6.10 -10.52
C GLN A 78 19.38 -5.14 -9.34
N SER A 79 20.40 -4.35 -8.99
CA SER A 79 20.33 -3.37 -7.92
C SER A 79 19.35 -2.24 -8.24
N GLY A 80 19.42 -1.67 -9.45
CA GLY A 80 18.53 -0.59 -9.89
C GLY A 80 17.07 -1.04 -10.00
N MET A 81 16.82 -2.25 -10.53
CA MET A 81 15.49 -2.85 -10.54
C MET A 81 14.97 -3.13 -9.12
N SER A 82 15.85 -3.51 -8.19
CA SER A 82 15.45 -3.76 -6.80
C SER A 82 15.03 -2.49 -6.08
N GLU A 83 15.72 -1.37 -6.31
CA GLU A 83 15.32 -0.05 -5.81
C GLU A 83 13.96 0.37 -6.37
N GLN A 84 13.79 0.31 -7.69
CA GLN A 84 12.52 0.63 -8.36
C GLN A 84 11.36 -0.22 -7.85
N PHE A 85 11.59 -1.53 -7.68
CA PHE A 85 10.63 -2.48 -7.15
C PHE A 85 10.21 -2.15 -5.71
N LEU A 86 11.16 -1.84 -4.84
CA LEU A 86 10.89 -1.48 -3.44
C LEU A 86 10.13 -0.16 -3.35
N ASN A 87 10.50 0.83 -4.16
CA ASN A 87 9.79 2.10 -4.24
C ASN A 87 8.32 1.88 -4.66
N ALA A 88 8.08 1.12 -5.73
CA ALA A 88 6.74 0.78 -6.19
C ALA A 88 5.92 0.06 -5.12
N CYS A 89 6.49 -0.94 -4.43
CA CYS A 89 5.82 -1.63 -3.33
C CYS A 89 5.39 -0.67 -2.20
N ASN A 90 6.26 0.25 -1.80
CA ASN A 90 5.99 1.20 -0.71
C ASN A 90 4.91 2.22 -1.11
N THR A 91 4.98 2.73 -2.34
CA THR A 91 4.00 3.66 -2.91
C THR A 91 2.64 2.99 -3.05
N LEU A 92 2.58 1.79 -3.63
CA LEU A 92 1.34 1.03 -3.81
C LEU A 92 0.70 0.65 -2.47
N ARG A 93 1.48 0.26 -1.46
CA ARG A 93 0.94 -0.01 -0.11
C ARG A 93 0.24 1.22 0.48
N SER A 94 0.90 2.38 0.41
CA SER A 94 0.33 3.64 0.90
C SER A 94 -0.94 4.01 0.12
N LEU A 95 -0.88 3.90 -1.21
CA LEU A 95 -2.00 4.22 -2.09
C LEU A 95 -3.18 3.28 -1.93
N ASN A 96 -2.98 1.99 -1.77
CA ASN A 96 -4.07 1.03 -1.61
C ASN A 96 -4.88 1.31 -0.35
N VAL A 97 -4.22 1.70 0.75
CA VAL A 97 -4.91 2.12 1.97
C VAL A 97 -5.71 3.41 1.75
N LEU A 98 -5.16 4.38 1.04
CA LEU A 98 -5.84 5.64 0.71
C LEU A 98 -7.04 5.44 -0.23
N ARG A 99 -6.89 4.55 -1.23
CA ARG A 99 -7.89 4.19 -2.23
C ARG A 99 -9.02 3.32 -1.66
N HIS A 100 -8.79 2.67 -0.52
CA HIS A 100 -9.81 1.84 0.11
C HIS A 100 -11.12 2.61 0.29
N ARG A 101 -12.25 1.96 -0.01
CA ARG A 101 -13.57 2.60 -0.07
C ARG A 101 -13.94 3.35 1.21
N SER A 102 -13.53 2.84 2.38
CA SER A 102 -13.79 3.50 3.67
C SER A 102 -12.98 4.78 3.91
N ILE A 103 -11.88 4.99 3.17
CA ILE A 103 -11.02 6.18 3.27
C ILE A 103 -11.37 7.19 2.16
N GLY A 104 -11.58 6.69 0.93
CA GLY A 104 -12.13 7.49 -0.17
C GLY A 104 -11.19 8.56 -0.71
N ILE A 105 -9.89 8.26 -0.83
CA ILE A 105 -8.88 9.13 -1.45
C ILE A 105 -8.30 8.42 -2.70
N PRO A 106 -8.96 8.55 -3.87
CA PRO A 106 -8.53 7.86 -5.09
C PRO A 106 -7.40 8.64 -5.78
N LEU A 107 -6.16 8.38 -5.39
CA LEU A 107 -4.98 8.98 -6.01
C LEU A 107 -4.31 8.02 -6.99
N THR A 108 -3.86 8.53 -8.13
CA THR A 108 -2.89 7.83 -9.00
C THR A 108 -1.48 7.92 -8.40
N VAL A 109 -0.55 7.08 -8.87
CA VAL A 109 0.87 7.17 -8.47
C VAL A 109 1.44 8.55 -8.81
N THR A 110 1.22 9.04 -10.03
CA THR A 110 1.67 10.37 -10.45
C THR A 110 1.14 11.49 -9.55
N GLN A 111 -0.14 11.45 -9.18
CA GLN A 111 -0.69 12.43 -8.25
C GLN A 111 -0.07 12.33 -6.86
N TYR A 112 0.21 11.11 -6.37
CA TYR A 112 0.86 10.88 -5.10
C TYR A 112 2.30 11.41 -5.09
N ASP A 113 3.05 11.18 -6.17
CA ASP A 113 4.43 11.66 -6.30
C ASP A 113 4.52 13.18 -6.41
N CYS A 114 3.52 13.83 -7.01
CA CYS A 114 3.41 15.30 -7.01
C CYS A 114 2.96 15.88 -5.67
N MET A 115 2.58 15.05 -4.70
CA MET A 115 2.12 15.50 -3.39
C MET A 115 3.21 15.31 -2.33
N THR A 116 3.35 16.31 -1.46
CA THR A 116 4.14 16.13 -0.25
C THR A 116 3.44 15.13 0.69
N PRO A 117 4.18 14.32 1.47
CA PRO A 117 3.58 13.45 2.48
C PRO A 117 2.63 14.21 3.42
N MET A 118 2.96 15.46 3.75
CA MET A 118 2.12 16.34 4.56
C MET A 118 0.74 16.58 3.94
N GLN A 119 0.63 16.76 2.62
CA GLN A 119 -0.66 16.98 1.96
C GLN A 119 -1.55 15.72 2.03
N VAL A 120 -0.96 14.52 1.95
CA VAL A 120 -1.67 13.25 2.13
C VAL A 120 -2.21 13.15 3.57
N ILE A 121 -1.36 13.43 4.56
CA ILE A 121 -1.75 13.44 5.97
C ILE A 121 -2.86 14.47 6.24
N GLN A 122 -2.76 15.67 5.68
CA GLN A 122 -3.77 16.71 5.85
C GLN A 122 -5.14 16.27 5.29
N ARG A 123 -5.17 15.59 4.15
CA ARG A 123 -6.42 15.04 3.59
C ARG A 123 -7.04 13.99 4.52
N LEU A 124 -6.23 13.13 5.13
CA LEU A 124 -6.70 12.14 6.11
C LEU A 124 -7.27 12.81 7.37
N ILE A 125 -6.57 13.80 7.92
CA ILE A 125 -7.00 14.58 9.08
C ILE A 125 -8.34 15.26 8.81
N THR A 126 -8.49 15.90 7.64
CA THR A 126 -9.70 16.63 7.23
C THR A 126 -10.91 15.70 7.12
N ARG A 127 -10.68 14.43 6.76
CA ARG A 127 -11.71 13.36 6.73
C ARG A 127 -11.90 12.65 8.07
N ASN A 128 -11.26 13.13 9.14
CA ASN A 128 -11.27 12.53 10.48
C ASN A 128 -10.65 11.12 10.59
N HIS A 129 -9.75 10.75 9.68
CA HIS A 129 -9.00 9.48 9.74
C HIS A 129 -7.70 9.62 10.56
N HIS A 130 -7.79 10.12 11.81
CA HIS A 130 -6.61 10.44 12.64
C HIS A 130 -5.73 9.23 12.97
N PHE A 131 -6.33 8.07 13.26
CA PHE A 131 -5.58 6.84 13.54
C PHE A 131 -4.75 6.39 12.34
N LEU A 132 -5.36 6.37 11.15
CA LEU A 132 -4.67 6.03 9.91
C LEU A 132 -3.58 7.06 9.60
N ALA A 133 -3.85 8.36 9.77
CA ALA A 133 -2.86 9.40 9.60
C ALA A 133 -1.62 9.18 10.49
N GLN A 134 -1.78 8.82 11.76
CA GLN A 134 -0.64 8.49 12.62
C GLN A 134 0.13 7.25 12.14
N LYS A 135 -0.57 6.19 11.75
CA LYS A 135 0.07 4.98 11.22
C LYS A 135 0.89 5.28 9.97
N LEU A 136 0.35 6.11 9.08
CA LEU A 136 1.03 6.51 7.85
C LEU A 136 2.23 7.43 8.14
N CYS A 137 2.13 8.36 9.10
CA CYS A 137 3.28 9.16 9.55
C CYS A 137 4.44 8.28 10.01
N LYS A 138 4.15 7.23 10.79
CA LYS A 138 5.17 6.29 11.28
C LYS A 138 5.76 5.45 10.16
N TYR A 139 4.91 4.96 9.25
CA TYR A 139 5.34 4.18 8.09
C TYR A 139 6.27 4.97 7.18
N LEU A 140 5.90 6.22 6.88
CA LEU A 140 6.69 7.15 6.05
C LEU A 140 7.85 7.83 6.80
N ARG A 141 8.04 7.49 8.10
CA ARG A 141 9.09 8.05 8.98
C ARG A 141 9.10 9.59 8.98
N LEU A 142 7.90 10.19 9.01
CA LEU A 142 7.77 11.65 9.00
C LEU A 142 8.26 12.27 10.32
N PRO A 143 8.69 13.54 10.31
CA PRO A 143 9.08 14.23 11.52
C PRO A 143 7.98 14.24 12.57
N LEU A 144 8.35 14.18 13.85
CA LEU A 144 7.42 14.21 14.99
C LEU A 144 6.50 15.45 14.99
N SER A 145 6.93 16.55 14.37
CA SER A 145 6.11 17.75 14.19
C SER A 145 4.83 17.48 13.39
N VAL A 146 4.88 16.57 12.41
CA VAL A 146 3.70 16.16 11.62
C VAL A 146 2.78 15.26 12.44
N GLU A 147 3.34 14.32 13.21
CA GLU A 147 2.56 13.47 14.12
C GLU A 147 1.81 14.30 15.18
N ARG A 148 2.47 15.31 15.76
CA ARG A 148 1.83 16.25 16.71
C ARG A 148 0.63 16.97 16.10
N LYS A 149 0.72 17.45 14.85
CA LYS A 149 -0.41 18.09 14.15
C LYS A 149 -1.63 17.18 14.02
N VAL A 150 -1.41 15.88 13.79
CA VAL A 150 -2.50 14.88 13.75
C VAL A 150 -3.19 14.79 15.13
N LEU A 151 -2.39 14.74 16.21
CA LEU A 151 -2.87 14.65 17.58
C LEU A 151 -3.62 15.92 18.02
N GLU A 152 -3.07 17.10 17.72
CA GLU A 152 -3.69 18.40 18.01
C GLU A 152 -5.07 18.50 17.36
N HIS A 153 -5.16 18.21 16.05
CA HIS A 153 -6.45 18.23 15.36
C HIS A 153 -7.42 17.18 15.90
N TRP A 154 -6.93 15.99 16.28
CA TRP A 154 -7.77 14.96 16.90
C TRP A 154 -8.34 15.42 18.25
N ALA A 155 -7.51 16.05 19.09
CA ALA A 155 -7.91 16.60 20.37
C ALA A 155 -9.00 17.67 20.21
N CYS A 156 -8.80 18.64 19.30
CA CYS A 156 -9.80 19.67 19.00
C CYS A 156 -11.13 19.04 18.55
N LYS A 157 -11.10 18.10 17.59
CA LYS A 157 -12.31 17.41 17.13
C LYS A 157 -13.02 16.62 18.23
N LYS A 158 -12.27 16.06 19.18
CA LYS A 158 -12.85 15.32 20.31
C LYS A 158 -13.52 16.25 21.32
N VAL A 159 -12.97 17.44 21.55
CA VAL A 159 -13.58 18.48 22.40
C VAL A 159 -14.84 19.05 21.74
N GLU A 160 -14.80 19.37 20.45
CA GLU A 160 -15.99 19.83 19.69
C GLU A 160 -17.16 18.85 19.79
N LYS A 161 -16.90 17.54 19.59
CA LYS A 161 -17.92 16.50 19.73
C LYS A 161 -18.52 16.43 21.13
N ARG A 162 -17.74 16.74 22.17
CA ARG A 162 -18.21 16.78 23.57
C ARG A 162 -18.96 18.07 23.90
N GLY A 163 -18.56 19.19 23.31
CA GLY A 163 -19.22 20.50 23.47
C GLY A 163 -20.53 20.67 22.69
N THR A 164 -20.85 19.73 21.78
CA THR A 164 -22.10 19.75 20.98
C THR A 164 -23.24 18.95 21.64
N ILE A 165 -23.03 18.42 22.86
CA ILE A 165 -24.15 17.93 23.66
C ILE A 165 -24.91 19.17 24.16
N PRO A 166 -26.21 19.35 23.87
CA PRO A 166 -26.98 20.43 24.48
C PRO A 166 -26.84 20.31 26.00
N VAL A 167 -26.74 21.44 26.69
CA VAL A 167 -26.58 21.56 28.16
C VAL A 167 -27.84 21.10 28.92
N MET A 168 -28.49 20.02 28.49
CA MET A 168 -29.70 19.46 29.10
C MET A 168 -29.56 18.01 29.57
N VAL A 169 -28.42 17.33 29.34
CA VAL A 169 -28.20 15.97 29.89
C VAL A 169 -26.78 15.81 30.44
N LEU A 170 -26.40 16.68 31.38
CA LEU A 170 -25.18 16.51 32.17
C LEU A 170 -25.51 16.67 33.66
N ASN A 171 -26.30 15.77 34.21
CA ASN A 171 -26.42 15.54 35.66
C ASN A 171 -26.90 14.10 35.91
N SER A 172 -26.10 13.10 35.56
CA SER A 172 -26.21 11.73 36.12
C SER A 172 -25.02 10.82 35.85
N ASP A 173 -24.28 10.98 34.74
CA ASP A 173 -23.44 9.85 34.25
C ASP A 173 -21.92 9.95 34.51
N LEU A 174 -21.45 10.91 35.31
CA LEU A 174 -20.02 10.98 35.66
C LEU A 174 -19.61 10.14 36.89
N GLY A 175 -20.52 9.35 37.47
CA GLY A 175 -20.25 8.54 38.67
C GLY A 175 -19.70 7.13 38.43
N ASP A 176 -20.22 6.37 37.46
CA ASP A 176 -20.25 4.91 37.67
C ASP A 176 -19.53 4.00 36.67
N ASN A 177 -18.87 4.50 35.61
CA ASN A 177 -18.33 3.60 34.58
C ASN A 177 -16.81 3.52 34.43
N ALA A 178 -16.05 3.96 35.43
CA ALA A 178 -14.59 3.85 35.44
C ALA A 178 -14.07 2.43 35.80
N ASN A 179 -14.90 1.50 36.28
CA ASN A 179 -14.40 0.22 36.83
C ASN A 179 -14.98 -1.09 36.25
N SER A 180 -15.86 -1.09 35.23
CA SER A 180 -16.59 -2.31 34.86
C SER A 180 -16.11 -3.06 33.61
N LYS A 181 -15.11 -2.60 32.85
CA LYS A 181 -14.67 -3.30 31.61
C LYS A 181 -13.18 -3.65 31.54
N LEU A 182 -12.57 -3.88 32.70
CA LEU A 182 -11.41 -4.77 32.86
C LEU A 182 -11.88 -6.23 32.83
N ASN A 183 -12.31 -6.73 31.66
CA ASN A 183 -12.27 -8.17 31.36
C ASN A 183 -12.63 -8.41 29.90
N LEU A 184 -11.65 -8.89 29.12
CA LEU A 184 -11.75 -9.89 28.05
C LEU A 184 -10.40 -9.93 27.29
N SER A 185 -9.58 -10.93 27.64
CA SER A 185 -8.52 -11.47 26.78
C SER A 185 -9.12 -12.49 25.78
N PRO A 186 -8.34 -13.18 24.93
CA PRO A 186 -7.45 -12.70 23.86
C PRO A 186 -7.83 -13.31 22.48
N ARG A 187 -7.20 -12.82 21.39
CA ARG A 187 -7.18 -13.31 19.97
C ARG A 187 -8.10 -12.57 18.99
N ASN A 188 -7.52 -11.93 17.96
CA ASN A 188 -7.20 -12.61 16.70
C ASN A 188 -6.34 -11.74 15.76
N ASN A 189 -5.54 -12.43 14.95
CA ASN A 189 -4.47 -11.99 14.06
C ASN A 189 -4.76 -10.74 13.20
N ILE A 190 -3.81 -9.81 13.18
CA ILE A 190 -3.71 -8.71 12.20
C ILE A 190 -2.41 -8.82 11.37
N ASN A 191 -1.81 -10.01 11.33
CA ASN A 191 -0.69 -10.31 10.45
C ASN A 191 -1.22 -11.11 9.26
N GLN A 192 -1.76 -10.44 8.23
CA GLN A 192 -1.82 -11.05 6.89
C GLN A 192 -2.01 -10.11 5.70
N ASP A 193 -2.25 -8.80 5.87
CA ASP A 193 -2.34 -7.88 4.72
C ASP A 193 -1.65 -6.54 4.97
N ILE A 194 -0.31 -6.57 5.07
CA ILE A 194 0.57 -5.40 4.91
C ILE A 194 1.71 -5.78 3.97
#